data_AF-A0A7S1ME22-F1
#
_entry.id   AF-A0A7S1ME22-F1
#
_cell.length_a   1.000
_cell.length_b   1.000
_cell.length_c   1.000
_cell.angle_alpha   90.00
_cell.angle_beta   90.00
_cell.angle_gamma   90.00
#
_symmetry.space_group_name_H-M   'P 1'
#
loop_
_entity.id
_entity.type
_entity.pdbx_description
1 polymer ?
#
loop_
_entity_poly.entity_id
_entity_poly.type
_entity_poly.pdbx_seq_one_letter_code
_entity_poly.pdbx_strand_id
1 'polypeptide(L)'
;WMLTGDKHMTAVQTGRLSGLLKDEDRVLTFAVDPDAPEAQQRNDLALAMDNALREIEAMYDGDAPASLALARESYRAETGPDMDAPLLDVPATTRDIHADAPSPVAERRRAIERRDSAAKKFREGLQSMLRTHAEPIAPSPVPYAVVVTGRSLELITRSRDLEDEFFPIIGHAATVVCCRVTPDQKAKVVSMMRRRGALCLAIGDGGNDVAMIQEADVGIGITGKEGRQAAQAADFNIAKFRFLQPLLFCHGHTAVMRSAYLVQYTFYKSIILALIQAYYNAFFALSSGVSYFDSFALTMYNGCFTVVLSMLPVLDTHLPRSVLRRHPRLYTLSQSGGGMK
;
A
#
# COMPACT_ATOMS: atom_id res chain seq x y z
N TRP A 1 12.52 -7.28 -4.21
CA TRP A 1 11.78 -8.55 -4.15
C TRP A 1 12.00 -9.32 -5.44
N MET A 2 12.28 -10.62 -5.35
CA MET A 2 12.47 -11.52 -6.49
C MET A 2 11.63 -12.78 -6.26
N LEU A 3 10.78 -13.16 -7.22
CA LEU A 3 9.91 -14.33 -7.14
C LEU A 3 10.28 -15.30 -8.28
N THR A 4 10.96 -16.39 -7.95
CA THR A 4 11.45 -17.38 -8.95
C THR A 4 11.00 -18.80 -8.68
N GLY A 5 10.76 -19.55 -9.76
CA GLY A 5 10.56 -21.00 -9.72
C GLY A 5 11.85 -21.79 -9.52
N ASP A 6 13.01 -21.13 -9.52
CA ASP A 6 14.31 -21.78 -9.42
C ASP A 6 14.58 -22.39 -8.04
N LYS A 7 15.56 -23.30 -8.01
CA LYS A 7 16.09 -23.86 -6.76
C LYS A 7 16.74 -22.76 -5.91
N HIS A 8 16.72 -22.98 -4.59
CA HIS A 8 17.27 -22.05 -3.60
C HIS A 8 18.67 -21.50 -3.96
N MET A 9 19.64 -22.38 -4.26
CA MET A 9 21.01 -21.93 -4.58
C MET A 9 21.05 -21.02 -5.81
N THR A 10 20.30 -21.36 -6.87
CA THR A 10 20.23 -20.56 -8.09
C THR A 10 19.56 -19.22 -7.82
N ALA A 11 18.49 -19.18 -7.04
CA ALA A 11 17.80 -17.95 -6.68
C ALA A 11 18.72 -16.99 -5.90
N VAL A 12 19.45 -17.51 -4.90
CA VAL A 12 20.42 -16.73 -4.12
C VAL A 12 21.58 -16.25 -4.99
N GLN A 13 22.13 -17.11 -5.85
CA GLN A 13 23.21 -16.73 -6.75
C GLN A 13 22.77 -15.66 -7.74
N THR A 14 21.59 -15.78 -8.34
CA THR A 14 21.02 -14.75 -9.22
C THR A 14 20.77 -13.45 -8.46
N GLY A 15 20.30 -13.52 -7.21
CA GLY A 15 20.16 -12.35 -6.35
C GLY A 15 21.50 -11.66 -6.07
N ARG A 16 22.58 -12.42 -5.83
CA ARG A 16 23.94 -11.84 -5.67
C ARG A 16 24.47 -11.22 -6.95
N LEU A 17 24.37 -11.93 -8.07
CA LEU A 17 24.83 -11.45 -9.38
C LEU A 17 24.09 -10.19 -9.86
N SER A 18 22.82 -10.06 -9.50
CA SER A 18 22.01 -8.86 -9.80
C SER A 18 22.25 -7.70 -8.84
N GLY A 19 23.02 -7.90 -7.77
CA GLY A 19 23.22 -6.92 -6.71
C GLY A 19 22.00 -6.72 -5.80
N LEU A 20 21.00 -7.60 -5.87
CA LEU A 20 19.86 -7.64 -4.96
C LEU A 20 20.28 -8.13 -3.57
N LEU A 21 21.17 -9.11 -3.50
CA LEU A 21 21.78 -9.60 -2.27
C LEU A 21 23.23 -9.13 -2.23
N LYS A 22 23.60 -8.33 -1.23
CA LYS A 22 25.01 -8.00 -1.01
C LYS A 22 25.66 -9.08 -0.16
N ASP A 23 26.98 -9.24 -0.30
CA ASP A 23 27.72 -10.24 0.47
C ASP A 23 27.77 -9.92 1.97
N GLU A 24 27.57 -8.64 2.33
CA GLU A 24 27.50 -8.14 3.71
C GLU A 24 26.10 -8.31 4.33
N ASP A 25 25.07 -8.55 3.52
CA ASP A 25 23.69 -8.65 4.00
C ASP A 25 23.50 -9.96 4.79
N ARG A 26 22.91 -9.87 5.98
CA ARG A 26 22.55 -11.05 6.76
C ARG A 26 21.33 -11.73 6.13
N VAL A 27 21.42 -13.02 5.81
CA VAL A 27 20.36 -13.75 5.10
C VAL A 27 19.55 -14.63 6.05
N LEU A 28 18.29 -14.28 6.26
CA LEU A 28 17.31 -15.06 7.01
C LEU A 28 16.60 -16.02 6.07
N THR A 29 16.71 -17.33 6.31
CA THR A 29 16.14 -18.35 5.42
C THR A 29 14.97 -19.07 6.08
N PHE A 30 13.81 -19.02 5.44
CA PHE A 30 12.61 -19.76 5.83
C PHE A 30 12.37 -20.91 4.86
N ALA A 31 12.78 -22.10 5.28
CA ALA A 31 12.59 -23.34 4.55
C ALA A 31 12.07 -24.40 5.51
N VAL A 32 10.99 -25.07 5.12
CA VAL A 32 10.44 -26.23 5.85
C VAL A 32 10.87 -27.52 5.17
N ASP A 33 11.10 -28.57 5.97
CA ASP A 33 11.34 -29.91 5.46
C ASP A 33 10.06 -30.46 4.82
N PRO A 34 10.03 -30.76 3.51
CA PRO A 34 8.84 -31.25 2.82
C PRO A 34 8.33 -32.59 3.37
N ASP A 35 9.19 -33.40 3.99
CA ASP A 35 8.83 -34.75 4.47
C ASP A 35 8.24 -34.74 5.89
N ALA A 36 8.37 -33.61 6.61
CA ALA A 36 7.81 -33.46 7.96
C ALA A 36 6.28 -33.26 7.93
N PRO A 37 5.56 -33.66 9.00
CA PRO A 37 4.12 -33.38 9.14
C PRO A 37 3.82 -31.88 9.09
N GLU A 38 2.67 -31.47 8.51
CA GLU A 38 2.32 -30.04 8.39
C GLU A 38 2.27 -29.29 9.73
N ALA A 39 1.84 -29.96 10.81
CA ALA A 39 1.84 -29.38 12.16
C ALA A 39 3.26 -29.07 12.65
N GLN A 40 4.23 -29.96 12.36
CA GLN A 40 5.63 -29.75 12.69
C GLN A 40 6.23 -28.64 11.81
N GLN A 41 5.96 -28.64 10.50
CA GLN A 41 6.38 -27.58 9.59
C GLN A 41 5.90 -26.20 10.05
N ARG A 42 4.67 -26.10 10.55
CA ARG A 42 4.11 -24.86 11.10
C ARG A 42 4.83 -24.40 12.37
N ASN A 43 5.05 -25.31 13.32
CA ASN A 43 5.74 -24.98 14.57
C ASN A 43 7.20 -24.57 14.32
N ASP A 44 7.90 -25.27 13.43
CA ASP A 44 9.29 -24.97 13.06
C ASP A 44 9.38 -23.59 12.39
N LEU A 45 8.41 -23.26 11.54
CA LEU A 45 8.34 -21.97 10.87
C LEU A 45 8.04 -20.82 11.85
N ALA A 46 7.08 -21.00 12.76
CA ALA A 46 6.77 -20.01 13.80
C ALA A 46 8.00 -19.75 14.70
N LEU A 47 8.70 -20.83 15.11
CA LEU A 47 9.94 -20.71 15.89
C LEU A 47 11.05 -19.99 15.11
N ALA A 48 11.20 -20.30 13.81
CA ALA A 48 12.16 -19.60 12.95
C ALA A 48 11.84 -18.10 12.82
N MET A 49 10.55 -17.74 12.76
CA MET A 49 10.09 -16.36 12.67
C MET A 49 10.32 -15.59 13.97
N ASP A 50 10.05 -16.18 15.14
CA ASP A 50 10.37 -15.57 16.44
C ASP A 50 11.88 -15.35 16.61
N ASN A 51 12.70 -16.35 16.26
CA ASN A 51 14.16 -16.20 16.27
C ASN A 51 14.64 -15.09 15.32
N ALA A 52 14.07 -15.03 14.11
CA ALA A 52 14.36 -13.97 13.15
C ALA A 52 13.99 -12.58 13.68
N LEU A 53 12.83 -12.44 14.32
CA LEU A 53 12.41 -11.17 14.94
C LEU A 53 13.38 -10.73 16.03
N ARG A 54 13.82 -11.64 16.91
CA ARG A 54 14.83 -11.34 17.94
C ARG A 54 16.17 -10.92 17.35
N GLU A 55 16.60 -11.60 16.29
CA GLU A 55 17.81 -11.21 15.57
C GLU A 55 17.68 -9.81 14.96
N ILE A 56 16.52 -9.49 14.37
CA ILE A 56 16.24 -8.17 13.81
C ILE A 56 16.25 -7.11 14.92
N GLU A 57 15.52 -7.30 16.01
CA GLU A 57 15.50 -6.36 17.13
C GLU A 57 16.91 -6.09 17.69
N ALA A 58 17.74 -7.15 17.82
CA ALA A 58 19.12 -7.03 18.27
C ALA A 58 20.00 -6.20 17.31
N MET A 59 19.65 -6.11 16.03
CA MET A 59 20.37 -5.28 15.07
C MET A 59 20.00 -3.79 15.14
N TYR A 60 18.90 -3.42 15.81
CA TYR A 60 18.41 -2.04 15.85
C TYR A 60 18.87 -1.24 17.10
N ASP A 61 19.74 -1.78 17.96
CA ASP A 61 20.37 -1.08 19.11
C ASP A 61 19.41 -0.21 19.96
N GLY A 62 18.13 -0.62 20.08
CA GLY A 62 17.10 0.06 20.88
C GLY A 62 16.14 0.99 20.13
N ASP A 63 16.35 1.26 18.83
CA ASP A 63 15.48 2.09 17.96
C ASP A 63 14.64 1.21 17.01
N ALA A 64 14.16 0.05 17.48
CA ALA A 64 13.35 -0.85 16.66
C ALA A 64 12.00 -0.19 16.28
N PRO A 65 11.58 -0.23 15.01
CA PRO A 65 10.29 0.33 14.61
C PRO A 65 9.13 -0.29 15.38
N ALA A 66 8.15 0.53 15.79
CA ALA A 66 7.01 0.12 16.61
C ALA A 66 6.20 -1.05 16.02
N SER A 67 6.22 -1.23 14.69
CA SER A 67 5.58 -2.35 14.01
C SER A 67 6.23 -3.71 14.29
N LEU A 68 7.53 -3.76 14.58
CA LEU A 68 8.23 -4.99 15.01
C LEU A 68 7.89 -5.33 16.47
N ALA A 69 7.88 -4.32 17.35
CA ALA A 69 7.53 -4.51 18.75
C ALA A 69 6.07 -4.98 18.95
N LEU A 70 5.13 -4.43 18.18
CA LEU A 70 3.72 -4.85 18.19
C LEU A 70 3.54 -6.30 17.72
N ALA A 71 4.26 -6.74 16.69
CA ALA A 71 4.20 -8.11 16.21
C ALA A 71 4.62 -9.14 17.29
N ARG A 72 5.60 -8.76 18.11
CA ARG A 72 6.05 -9.57 19.25
C ARG A 72 5.05 -9.61 20.42
N GLU A 73 4.37 -8.50 20.70
CA GLU A 73 3.33 -8.46 21.74
C GLU A 73 2.14 -9.38 21.38
N SER A 74 1.75 -9.41 20.11
CA SER A 74 0.74 -10.35 19.60
C SER A 74 1.16 -11.81 19.82
N TYR A 75 2.42 -12.16 19.55
CA TYR A 75 2.94 -13.52 19.80
C TYR A 75 2.95 -13.91 21.28
N ARG A 76 3.37 -13.01 22.18
CA ARG A 76 3.40 -13.26 23.64
C ARG A 76 2.01 -13.47 24.24
N ALA A 77 1.00 -12.80 23.72
CA ALA A 77 -0.37 -12.96 24.18
C ALA A 77 -0.94 -14.36 23.86
N GLU A 78 -0.41 -15.04 22.84
CA GLU A 78 -0.91 -16.34 22.37
C GLU A 78 -0.09 -17.54 22.86
N THR A 79 1.19 -17.33 23.25
CA THR A 79 2.12 -18.42 23.61
C THR A 79 2.55 -18.46 25.08
N GLY A 80 1.96 -17.62 25.95
CA GLY A 80 2.28 -17.61 27.38
C GLY A 80 1.79 -18.87 28.13
N PRO A 81 2.60 -19.48 29.01
CA PRO A 81 2.13 -20.52 29.92
C PRO A 81 1.57 -19.86 31.18
N ASP A 82 0.32 -19.42 31.15
CA ASP A 82 -0.44 -19.20 32.39
C ASP A 82 -1.93 -19.45 32.15
N MET A 83 -2.37 -20.55 32.74
CA MET A 83 -3.76 -20.77 33.14
C MET A 83 -4.09 -19.69 34.18
N ASP A 84 -4.87 -18.69 33.79
CA ASP A 84 -5.86 -17.96 34.62
C ASP A 84 -6.25 -16.64 33.94
N ALA A 85 -7.05 -16.74 32.87
CA ALA A 85 -7.82 -15.59 32.39
C ALA A 85 -9.19 -15.60 33.08
N PRO A 86 -9.61 -14.53 33.78
CA PRO A 86 -10.94 -14.48 34.36
C PRO A 86 -11.98 -14.44 33.24
N LEU A 87 -12.94 -15.36 33.31
CA LEU A 87 -14.14 -15.38 32.46
C LEU A 87 -14.77 -13.98 32.46
N LEU A 88 -14.82 -13.35 31.28
CA LEU A 88 -15.74 -12.25 31.03
C LEU A 88 -17.16 -12.85 30.97
N ASP A 89 -17.87 -12.73 32.08
CA ASP A 89 -19.30 -13.03 32.19
C ASP A 89 -20.07 -12.29 31.09
N VAL A 90 -20.71 -13.07 30.21
CA VAL A 90 -21.75 -12.59 29.31
C VAL A 90 -23.05 -12.61 30.10
N PRO A 91 -23.69 -11.47 30.43
CA PRO A 91 -24.98 -11.54 31.08
C PRO A 91 -26.04 -11.94 30.05
N ALA A 92 -26.65 -13.10 30.30
CA ALA A 92 -27.92 -13.45 29.74
C ALA A 92 -29.02 -12.60 30.42
N THR A 93 -29.75 -11.80 29.65
CA THR A 93 -31.03 -11.25 30.12
C THR A 93 -32.05 -11.25 28.99
N THR A 94 -32.96 -12.22 29.07
CA THR A 94 -34.31 -12.21 28.49
C THR A 94 -35.24 -11.31 29.34
N ARG A 95 -36.32 -10.81 28.70
CA ARG A 95 -37.51 -10.08 29.22
C ARG A 95 -37.43 -8.55 29.21
N ASP A 96 -38.45 -7.77 28.87
CA ASP A 96 -39.84 -8.01 28.40
C ASP A 96 -40.34 -6.74 27.67
N ILE A 97 -41.39 -6.89 26.87
CA ILE A 97 -42.06 -5.84 26.09
C ILE A 97 -42.93 -4.97 27.00
N HIS A 98 -42.61 -3.67 27.14
CA HIS A 98 -43.61 -2.62 27.33
C HIS A 98 -43.12 -1.29 26.73
N ALA A 99 -43.97 -0.72 25.88
CA ALA A 99 -43.73 0.48 25.11
C ALA A 99 -44.05 1.72 25.94
N ASP A 100 -43.14 2.69 25.94
CA ASP A 100 -43.45 4.08 26.25
C ASP A 100 -42.68 5.00 25.28
N ALA A 101 -43.39 5.99 24.72
CA ALA A 101 -42.86 6.90 23.71
C ALA A 101 -41.81 7.87 24.31
N PRO A 102 -40.65 8.09 23.65
CA PRO A 102 -39.59 8.90 24.23
C PRO A 102 -39.86 10.42 24.09
N SER A 103 -39.45 11.18 25.11
CA SER A 103 -39.63 12.63 25.18
C SER A 103 -38.71 13.41 24.20
N PRO A 104 -39.09 14.63 23.76
CA PRO A 104 -38.39 15.41 22.71
C PRO A 104 -36.93 15.77 23.04
N VAL A 105 -36.54 15.70 24.32
CA VAL A 105 -35.16 15.97 24.77
C VAL A 105 -34.24 14.78 24.53
N ALA A 106 -34.77 13.55 24.64
CA ALA A 106 -34.01 12.32 24.36
C ALA A 106 -33.70 12.19 22.86
N GLU A 107 -34.59 12.66 22.00
CA GLU A 107 -34.41 12.64 20.55
C GLU A 107 -33.32 13.63 20.09
N ARG A 108 -33.27 14.82 20.69
CA ARG A 108 -32.18 15.79 20.46
C ARG A 108 -30.82 15.28 20.92
N ARG A 109 -30.73 14.60 22.07
CA ARG A 109 -29.48 13.98 22.53
C ARG A 109 -29.01 12.87 21.58
N ARG A 110 -29.92 12.01 21.14
CA ARG A 110 -29.61 10.94 20.16
C ARG A 110 -29.19 11.51 18.80
N ALA A 111 -29.74 12.65 18.37
CA ALA A 111 -29.34 13.31 17.13
C ALA A 111 -27.92 13.93 17.21
N ILE A 112 -27.56 14.49 18.37
CA ILE A 112 -26.21 15.01 18.65
C ILE A 112 -25.22 13.84 18.73
N GLU A 113 -25.54 12.77 19.46
CA GLU A 113 -24.71 11.56 19.54
C GLU A 113 -24.50 10.90 18.18
N ARG A 114 -25.53 10.89 17.30
CA ARG A 114 -25.38 10.40 15.92
C ARG A 114 -24.47 11.29 15.08
N ARG A 115 -24.54 12.62 15.22
CA ARG A 115 -23.64 13.56 14.53
C ARG A 115 -22.20 13.42 15.01
N ASP A 116 -21.99 13.29 16.32
CA ASP A 116 -20.65 13.10 16.90
C ASP A 116 -20.08 11.73 16.55
N SER A 117 -20.91 10.69 16.52
CA SER A 117 -20.51 9.35 16.06
C SER A 117 -20.19 9.32 14.57
N ALA A 118 -20.93 10.06 13.73
CA ALA A 118 -20.64 10.19 12.30
C ALA A 118 -19.37 11.01 12.04
N ALA A 119 -19.17 12.10 12.79
CA ALA A 119 -17.95 12.91 12.72
C ALA A 119 -16.72 12.13 13.22
N LYS A 120 -16.90 11.28 14.25
CA LYS A 120 -15.87 10.38 14.76
C LYS A 120 -15.53 9.30 13.73
N LYS A 121 -16.53 8.63 13.13
CA LYS A 121 -16.32 7.67 12.03
C LYS A 121 -15.68 8.30 10.80
N PHE A 122 -16.04 9.55 10.47
CA PHE A 122 -15.41 10.28 9.37
C PHE A 122 -13.97 10.67 9.70
N ARG A 123 -13.68 11.10 10.94
CA ARG A 123 -12.29 11.34 11.41
C ARG A 123 -11.46 10.07 11.45
N GLU A 124 -12.04 8.95 11.88
CA GLU A 124 -11.39 7.64 11.91
C GLU A 124 -11.17 7.12 10.48
N GLY A 125 -12.12 7.34 9.57
CA GLY A 125 -11.96 7.02 8.14
C GLY A 125 -10.95 7.94 7.45
N LEU A 126 -10.90 9.22 7.80
CA LEU A 126 -9.90 10.16 7.29
C LEU A 126 -8.52 9.84 7.89
N GLN A 127 -8.44 9.50 9.17
CA GLN A 127 -7.20 9.04 9.81
C GLN A 127 -6.75 7.69 9.28
N SER A 128 -7.67 6.78 8.93
CA SER A 128 -7.31 5.52 8.29
C SER A 128 -6.82 5.79 6.86
N MET A 129 -7.48 6.64 6.08
CA MET A 129 -6.97 7.06 4.76
C MET A 129 -5.61 7.76 4.84
N LEU A 130 -5.39 8.60 5.85
CA LEU A 130 -4.11 9.27 6.11
C LEU A 130 -3.03 8.31 6.61
N ARG A 131 -3.41 7.22 7.30
CA ARG A 131 -2.51 6.13 7.71
C ARG A 131 -2.27 5.10 6.60
N THR A 132 -3.21 4.93 5.67
CA THR A 132 -3.07 4.08 4.47
C THR A 132 -2.11 4.71 3.46
N HIS A 133 -1.91 6.03 3.52
CA HIS A 133 -0.63 6.64 3.15
C HIS A 133 0.39 6.30 4.23
N ALA A 134 0.70 5.00 4.30
CA ALA A 134 1.65 4.38 5.19
C ALA A 134 2.91 5.24 5.27
N GLU A 135 3.51 5.29 6.47
CA GLU A 135 4.89 5.71 6.60
C GLU A 135 5.66 5.13 5.41
N PRO A 136 6.33 5.97 4.60
CA PRO A 136 7.11 5.45 3.50
C PRO A 136 7.99 4.36 4.10
N ILE A 137 7.99 3.15 3.52
CA ILE A 137 8.87 2.06 3.91
C ILE A 137 10.28 2.64 3.87
N ALA A 138 10.73 3.14 5.02
CA ALA A 138 12.00 3.81 5.12
C ALA A 138 13.03 2.71 4.87
N PRO A 139 14.08 2.96 4.08
CA PRO A 139 15.14 1.98 3.92
C PRO A 139 15.62 1.58 5.32
N SER A 140 15.54 0.29 5.63
CA SER A 140 15.93 -0.20 6.95
C SER A 140 17.39 0.18 7.20
N PRO A 141 17.72 0.70 8.39
CA PRO A 141 19.10 1.00 8.76
C PRO A 141 19.97 -0.26 8.83
N VAL A 142 19.35 -1.45 8.86
CA VAL A 142 20.01 -2.76 8.90
C VAL A 142 19.69 -3.55 7.63
N PRO A 143 20.65 -3.76 6.71
CA PRO A 143 20.39 -4.50 5.49
C PRO A 143 20.44 -6.00 5.76
N TYR A 144 19.29 -6.58 6.10
CA TYR A 144 19.10 -8.03 6.05
C TYR A 144 18.24 -8.40 4.84
N ALA A 145 18.40 -9.64 4.40
CA ALA A 145 17.64 -10.23 3.31
C ALA A 145 16.89 -11.46 3.77
N VAL A 146 15.73 -11.69 3.19
CA VAL A 146 14.88 -12.84 3.49
C VAL A 146 14.83 -13.76 2.28
N VAL A 147 15.07 -15.05 2.49
CA VAL A 147 14.87 -16.08 1.48
C VAL A 147 13.79 -17.04 1.97
N VAL A 148 12.72 -17.20 1.20
CA VAL A 148 11.60 -18.08 1.56
C VAL A 148 11.34 -19.10 0.46
N THR A 149 11.06 -20.34 0.83
CA THR A 149 10.69 -21.38 -0.13
C THR A 149 9.19 -21.36 -0.43
N GLY A 150 8.79 -21.81 -1.62
CA GLY A 150 7.38 -21.86 -2.03
C GLY A 150 6.49 -22.68 -1.07
N ARG A 151 7.02 -23.75 -0.46
CA ARG A 151 6.27 -24.53 0.53
C ARG A 151 6.06 -23.77 1.83
N SER A 152 7.10 -23.13 2.37
CA SER A 152 6.98 -22.24 3.54
C SER A 152 5.98 -21.11 3.28
N LEU A 153 6.07 -20.50 2.08
CA LEU A 153 5.19 -19.42 1.67
C LEU A 153 3.72 -19.86 1.55
N GLU A 154 3.47 -21.10 1.12
CA GLU A 154 2.12 -21.68 1.10
C GLU A 154 1.53 -21.79 2.50
N LEU A 155 2.32 -22.23 3.49
CA LEU A 155 1.88 -22.32 4.88
C LEU A 155 1.61 -20.93 5.46
N ILE A 156 2.50 -19.97 5.21
CA ILE A 156 2.35 -18.57 5.65
C ILE A 156 1.06 -17.98 5.09
N THR A 157 0.84 -18.09 3.77
CA THR A 157 -0.33 -17.48 3.11
C THR A 157 -1.66 -18.20 3.41
N ARG A 158 -1.63 -19.39 4.02
CA ARG A 158 -2.84 -20.12 4.47
C ARG A 158 -3.23 -19.81 5.91
N SER A 159 -2.26 -19.44 6.75
CA SER A 159 -2.46 -19.15 8.16
C SER A 159 -2.38 -17.66 8.42
N ARG A 160 -3.48 -17.06 8.88
CA ARG A 160 -3.51 -15.61 9.13
C ARG A 160 -2.47 -15.19 10.17
N ASP A 161 -2.29 -16.00 11.20
CA ASP A 161 -1.36 -15.74 12.31
C ASP A 161 0.10 -15.69 11.80
N LEU A 162 0.49 -16.69 11.00
CA LEU A 162 1.81 -16.72 10.35
C LEU A 162 1.97 -15.58 9.34
N GLU A 163 0.92 -15.20 8.61
CA GLU A 163 0.96 -14.04 7.71
C GLU A 163 1.18 -12.72 8.48
N ASP A 164 0.52 -12.57 9.64
CA ASP A 164 0.64 -11.41 10.54
C ASP A 164 2.06 -11.29 11.12
N GLU A 165 2.68 -12.40 11.53
CA GLU A 165 4.06 -12.44 12.02
C GLU A 165 5.11 -12.26 10.92
N PHE A 166 4.85 -12.77 9.71
CA PHE A 166 5.81 -12.72 8.60
C PHE A 166 5.89 -11.34 7.97
N PHE A 167 4.77 -10.61 7.94
CA PHE A 167 4.67 -9.28 7.35
C PHE A 167 5.68 -8.24 7.89
N PRO A 168 5.88 -8.05 9.20
CA PRO A 168 6.87 -7.12 9.72
C PRO A 168 8.31 -7.53 9.35
N ILE A 169 8.62 -8.84 9.31
CA ILE A 169 9.94 -9.36 8.92
C ILE A 169 10.27 -8.97 7.48
N ILE A 170 9.33 -9.16 6.55
CA ILE A 170 9.55 -8.82 5.13
C ILE A 170 9.38 -7.33 4.83
N GLY A 171 8.62 -6.61 5.65
CA GLY A 171 8.39 -5.16 5.51
C GLY A 171 9.65 -4.32 5.77
N HIS A 172 10.54 -4.79 6.64
CA HIS A 172 11.82 -4.12 6.95
C HIS A 172 13.03 -4.75 6.26
N ALA A 173 12.84 -5.84 5.51
CA ALA A 173 13.92 -6.48 4.78
C ALA A 173 14.38 -5.61 3.59
N ALA A 174 15.69 -5.48 3.39
CA ALA A 174 16.24 -4.79 2.22
C ALA A 174 15.89 -5.57 0.93
N THR A 175 15.97 -6.90 1.02
CA THR A 175 15.69 -7.80 -0.11
C THR A 175 14.90 -9.01 0.35
N VAL A 176 13.91 -9.41 -0.45
CA VAL A 176 13.16 -10.66 -0.25
C VAL A 176 13.26 -11.49 -1.52
N VAL A 177 13.65 -12.75 -1.40
CA VAL A 177 13.75 -13.73 -2.49
C VAL A 177 12.85 -14.92 -2.18
N CYS A 178 11.81 -15.12 -2.98
CA CYS A 178 10.98 -16.32 -2.91
C CYS A 178 11.45 -17.31 -4.00
N CYS A 179 11.79 -18.52 -3.60
CA CYS A 179 12.30 -19.56 -4.49
C CYS A 179 11.35 -20.76 -4.57
N ARG A 180 11.39 -21.50 -5.68
CA ARG A 180 10.44 -22.57 -6.01
C ARG A 180 8.97 -22.16 -5.89
N VAL A 181 8.64 -20.92 -6.28
CA VAL A 181 7.25 -20.43 -6.24
C VAL A 181 6.48 -20.78 -7.50
N THR A 182 5.21 -21.16 -7.33
CA THR A 182 4.28 -21.38 -8.45
C THR A 182 3.68 -20.05 -8.96
N PRO A 183 3.14 -19.99 -10.19
CA PRO A 183 2.45 -18.79 -10.70
C PRO A 183 1.40 -18.23 -9.73
N ASP A 184 0.56 -19.11 -9.17
CA ASP A 184 -0.47 -18.73 -8.20
C ASP A 184 0.12 -18.17 -6.90
N GLN A 185 1.24 -18.72 -6.43
CA GLN A 185 1.93 -18.20 -5.25
C GLN A 185 2.50 -16.81 -5.49
N LYS A 186 3.00 -16.51 -6.70
CA LYS A 186 3.46 -15.16 -7.04
C LYS A 186 2.34 -14.14 -6.91
N ALA A 187 1.15 -14.45 -7.43
CA ALA A 187 -0.03 -13.58 -7.29
C ALA A 187 -0.46 -13.42 -5.82
N LYS A 188 -0.47 -14.51 -5.04
CA LYS A 188 -0.81 -14.46 -3.61
C LYS A 188 0.12 -13.55 -2.80
N VAL A 189 1.42 -13.52 -3.11
CA VAL A 189 2.37 -12.59 -2.47
C VAL A 189 1.98 -11.14 -2.76
N VAL A 190 1.67 -10.82 -4.02
CA VAL A 190 1.24 -9.46 -4.38
C VAL A 190 -0.06 -9.10 -3.66
N SER A 191 -1.04 -10.00 -3.66
CA SER A 191 -2.32 -9.80 -2.98
C SER A 191 -2.15 -9.58 -1.47
N MET A 192 -1.29 -10.36 -0.82
CA MET A 192 -0.93 -10.21 0.60
C MET A 192 -0.39 -8.81 0.88
N MET A 193 0.55 -8.31 0.07
CA MET A 193 1.12 -6.98 0.25
C MET A 193 0.10 -5.86 0.01
N ARG A 194 -0.77 -6.00 -1.00
CA ARG A 194 -1.83 -5.03 -1.31
C ARG A 194 -2.88 -4.93 -0.21
N ARG A 195 -3.30 -6.07 0.36
CA ARG A 195 -4.23 -6.09 1.52
C ARG A 195 -3.70 -5.33 2.74
N ARG A 196 -2.38 -5.19 2.84
CA ARG A 196 -1.68 -4.45 3.90
C ARG A 196 -1.40 -2.99 3.54
N GLY A 197 -1.92 -2.50 2.42
CA GLY A 197 -1.82 -1.11 1.99
C GLY A 197 -0.56 -0.78 1.17
N ALA A 198 0.25 -1.77 0.79
CA ALA A 198 1.41 -1.52 -0.06
C ALA A 198 0.99 -1.33 -1.52
N LEU A 199 1.47 -0.26 -2.15
CA LEU A 199 1.34 -0.07 -3.59
C LEU A 199 2.31 -1.02 -4.32
N CYS A 200 1.75 -1.94 -5.10
CA CYS A 200 2.52 -3.02 -5.71
C CYS A 200 2.70 -2.80 -7.21
N LEU A 201 3.95 -2.91 -7.66
CA LEU A 201 4.31 -2.97 -9.08
C LEU A 201 4.91 -4.34 -9.38
N ALA A 202 4.34 -5.05 -10.36
CA ALA A 202 4.80 -6.36 -10.78
C ALA A 202 5.39 -6.31 -12.19
N ILE A 203 6.48 -7.06 -12.40
CA ILE A 203 7.18 -7.13 -13.68
C ILE A 203 7.35 -8.59 -14.05
N GLY A 204 7.03 -8.95 -15.29
CA GLY A 204 7.22 -10.30 -15.80
C GLY A 204 7.40 -10.33 -17.32
N ASP A 205 7.94 -11.42 -17.83
CA ASP A 205 8.23 -11.62 -19.26
C ASP A 205 7.46 -12.79 -19.87
N GLY A 206 7.03 -13.76 -19.05
CA GLY A 206 6.36 -14.99 -19.49
C GLY A 206 4.91 -15.15 -19.01
N GLY A 207 4.27 -16.23 -19.48
CA GLY A 207 2.93 -16.62 -19.06
C GLY A 207 2.79 -16.90 -17.56
N ASN A 208 3.86 -17.37 -16.93
CA ASN A 208 3.92 -17.67 -15.50
C ASN A 208 3.77 -16.44 -14.60
N ASP A 209 3.95 -15.24 -15.14
CA ASP A 209 3.88 -13.98 -14.41
C ASP A 209 2.57 -13.23 -14.65
N VAL A 210 1.70 -13.72 -15.54
CA VAL A 210 0.44 -13.06 -15.91
C VAL A 210 -0.45 -12.82 -14.69
N ALA A 211 -0.66 -13.84 -13.85
CA ALA A 211 -1.47 -13.71 -12.64
C ALA A 211 -0.86 -12.70 -11.64
N MET A 212 0.47 -12.68 -11.50
CA MET A 212 1.16 -11.71 -10.64
C MET A 212 1.04 -10.28 -11.17
N ILE A 213 1.16 -10.10 -12.49
CA ILE A 213 1.02 -8.80 -13.17
C ILE A 213 -0.39 -8.26 -13.00
N GLN A 214 -1.41 -9.08 -13.18
CA GLN A 214 -2.82 -8.68 -13.05
C GLN A 214 -3.24 -8.39 -11.61
N GLU A 215 -2.60 -9.06 -10.64
CA GLU A 215 -2.89 -8.83 -9.22
C GLU A 215 -2.25 -7.54 -8.68
N ALA A 216 -1.26 -6.97 -9.35
CA ALA A 216 -0.57 -5.75 -8.93
C ALA A 216 -1.38 -4.48 -9.22
N ASP A 217 -1.05 -3.36 -8.57
CA ASP A 217 -1.66 -2.07 -8.88
C ASP A 217 -1.14 -1.48 -10.19
N VAL A 218 0.10 -1.83 -10.55
CA VAL A 218 0.70 -1.54 -11.86
C VAL A 218 1.42 -2.77 -12.39
N GLY A 219 0.94 -3.28 -13.52
CA GLY A 219 1.52 -4.40 -14.23
C GLY A 219 2.48 -3.94 -15.33
N ILE A 220 3.69 -4.51 -15.37
CA ILE A 220 4.67 -4.25 -16.43
C ILE A 220 5.09 -5.55 -17.12
N GLY A 221 4.82 -5.63 -18.41
CA GLY A 221 5.26 -6.71 -19.27
C GLY A 221 6.61 -6.39 -19.90
N ILE A 222 7.49 -7.38 -19.98
CA ILE A 222 8.70 -7.31 -20.79
C ILE A 222 8.44 -8.08 -22.08
N THR A 223 8.59 -7.43 -23.23
CA THR A 223 8.47 -8.11 -24.52
C THR A 223 9.68 -9.01 -24.75
N GLY A 224 9.52 -10.30 -24.51
CA GLY A 224 10.50 -11.34 -24.82
C GLY A 224 10.39 -11.87 -26.25
N LYS A 225 11.34 -12.74 -26.63
CA LYS A 225 11.26 -13.54 -27.87
C LYS A 225 10.34 -14.76 -27.72
N GLU A 226 10.19 -15.25 -26.50
CA GLU A 226 9.54 -16.53 -26.18
C GLU A 226 8.01 -16.42 -26.05
N GLY A 227 7.47 -15.21 -25.90
CA GLY A 227 6.03 -14.99 -25.83
C GLY A 227 5.66 -13.52 -25.58
N ARG A 228 4.39 -13.18 -25.84
CA ARG A 228 3.81 -11.85 -25.59
C ARG A 228 2.72 -11.86 -24.52
N GLN A 229 2.57 -12.97 -23.79
CA GLN A 229 1.49 -13.16 -22.82
C GLN A 229 1.57 -12.14 -21.67
N ALA A 230 2.74 -11.98 -21.04
CA ALA A 230 2.95 -10.95 -20.02
C ALA A 230 2.70 -9.54 -20.56
N ALA A 231 3.18 -9.24 -21.76
CA ALA A 231 2.98 -7.95 -22.43
C ALA A 231 1.52 -7.64 -22.78
N GLN A 232 0.70 -8.65 -23.04
CA GLN A 232 -0.73 -8.51 -23.31
C GLN A 232 -1.55 -8.31 -22.03
N ALA A 233 -1.09 -8.86 -20.90
CA ALA A 233 -1.76 -8.77 -19.62
C ALA A 233 -1.35 -7.56 -18.77
N ALA A 234 -0.35 -6.79 -19.19
CA ALA A 234 0.23 -5.68 -18.44
C ALA A 234 -0.31 -4.30 -18.86
N ASP A 235 -0.32 -3.34 -17.94
CA ASP A 235 -0.67 -1.94 -18.20
C ASP A 235 0.37 -1.24 -19.07
N PHE A 236 1.66 -1.52 -18.80
CA PHE A 236 2.78 -1.00 -19.57
C PHE A 236 3.62 -2.13 -20.12
N ASN A 237 4.16 -1.93 -21.31
CA ASN A 237 5.05 -2.88 -21.95
C ASN A 237 6.39 -2.23 -22.28
N ILE A 238 7.49 -2.84 -21.83
CA ILE A 238 8.85 -2.39 -22.09
C ILE A 238 9.64 -3.46 -22.84
N ALA A 239 10.52 -3.05 -23.75
CA ALA A 239 11.32 -4.00 -24.52
C ALA A 239 12.45 -4.66 -23.69
N LYS A 240 12.96 -3.97 -22.67
CA LYS A 240 14.08 -4.42 -21.81
C LYS A 240 13.92 -3.83 -20.42
N PHE A 241 14.36 -4.55 -19.39
CA PHE A 241 14.30 -4.12 -17.99
C PHE A 241 14.94 -2.74 -17.74
N ARG A 242 16.01 -2.37 -18.48
CA ARG A 242 16.65 -1.04 -18.37
C ARG A 242 15.70 0.14 -18.59
N PHE A 243 14.59 -0.04 -19.30
CA PHE A 243 13.60 1.01 -19.57
C PHE A 243 12.63 1.22 -18.41
N LEU A 244 12.64 0.35 -17.40
CA LEU A 244 11.90 0.55 -16.17
C LEU A 244 12.36 1.80 -15.42
N GLN A 245 13.68 2.04 -15.35
CA GLN A 245 14.26 3.20 -14.67
C GLN A 245 13.69 4.53 -15.20
N PRO A 246 13.73 4.85 -16.51
CA PRO A 246 13.13 6.08 -17.02
C PRO A 246 11.59 6.06 -16.98
N LEU A 247 10.93 4.91 -17.06
CA LEU A 247 9.48 4.81 -16.91
C LEU A 247 9.05 5.29 -15.52
N LEU A 248 9.64 4.77 -14.46
CA LEU A 248 9.29 5.14 -13.08
C LEU A 248 9.76 6.55 -12.73
N PHE A 249 11.07 6.81 -12.85
CA PHE A 249 11.64 8.05 -12.32
C PHE A 249 11.34 9.28 -13.15
N CYS A 250 11.18 9.15 -14.47
CA CYS A 250 10.82 10.30 -15.32
C CYS A 250 9.32 10.39 -15.52
N HIS A 251 8.68 9.33 -16.03
CA HIS A 251 7.27 9.39 -16.43
C HIS A 251 6.36 9.28 -15.21
N GLY A 252 6.65 8.36 -14.27
CA GLY A 252 5.90 8.23 -13.02
C GLY A 252 5.92 9.52 -12.19
N HIS A 253 7.11 10.09 -11.95
CA HIS A 253 7.24 11.37 -11.24
C HIS A 253 6.44 12.50 -11.91
N THR A 254 6.63 12.68 -13.22
CA THR A 254 5.98 13.75 -13.97
C THR A 254 4.46 13.57 -14.01
N ALA A 255 3.97 12.33 -14.17
CA ALA A 255 2.55 12.02 -14.17
C ALA A 255 1.89 12.37 -12.84
N VAL A 256 2.51 12.02 -11.70
CA VAL A 256 2.00 12.36 -10.38
C VAL A 256 1.93 13.87 -10.18
N MET A 257 3.00 14.60 -10.52
CA MET A 257 3.04 16.06 -10.37
C MET A 257 2.00 16.78 -11.24
N ARG A 258 1.85 16.36 -12.51
CA ARG A 258 0.86 16.93 -13.44
C ARG A 258 -0.56 16.67 -12.99
N SER A 259 -0.86 15.45 -12.55
CA SER A 259 -2.20 15.09 -12.04
C SER A 259 -2.53 15.87 -10.77
N ALA A 260 -1.59 16.00 -9.83
CA ALA A 260 -1.78 16.78 -8.61
C ALA A 260 -2.09 18.25 -8.93
N TYR A 261 -1.32 18.86 -9.83
CA TYR A 261 -1.54 20.24 -10.25
C TYR A 261 -2.90 20.41 -10.94
N LEU A 262 -3.25 19.52 -11.86
CA LEU A 262 -4.53 19.59 -12.58
C LEU A 262 -5.73 19.51 -11.63
N VAL A 263 -5.66 18.64 -10.62
CA VAL A 263 -6.71 18.52 -9.60
C VAL A 263 -6.79 19.81 -8.76
N GLN A 264 -5.66 20.31 -8.25
CA GLN A 264 -5.61 21.55 -7.47
C GLN A 264 -6.14 22.75 -8.27
N TYR A 265 -5.72 22.88 -9.52
CA TYR A 265 -6.16 23.94 -10.41
C TYR A 265 -7.67 23.86 -10.69
N THR A 266 -8.21 22.66 -10.88
CA THR A 266 -9.65 22.44 -11.11
C THR A 266 -10.49 22.85 -9.90
N PHE A 267 -10.01 22.55 -8.68
CA PHE A 267 -10.66 23.04 -7.46
C PHE A 267 -10.55 24.54 -7.32
N TYR A 268 -9.35 25.10 -7.51
CA TYR A 268 -9.10 26.54 -7.43
C TYR A 268 -10.05 27.33 -8.34
N LYS A 269 -10.12 26.99 -9.64
CA LYS A 269 -10.98 27.70 -10.60
C LYS A 269 -12.46 27.61 -10.22
N SER A 270 -12.91 26.44 -9.77
CA SER A 270 -14.32 26.20 -9.45
C SER A 270 -14.73 26.92 -8.15
N ILE A 271 -13.84 26.94 -7.15
CA ILE A 271 -14.06 27.65 -5.89
C ILE A 271 -14.15 29.15 -6.13
N ILE A 272 -13.24 29.74 -6.93
CA ILE A 272 -13.28 31.17 -7.23
C ILE A 272 -14.59 31.56 -7.92
N LEU A 273 -15.04 30.76 -8.90
CA LEU A 273 -16.32 31.01 -9.57
C LEU A 273 -17.50 30.98 -8.58
N ALA A 274 -17.52 29.96 -7.70
CA ALA A 274 -18.56 29.83 -6.67
C ALA A 274 -18.52 30.99 -5.66
N LEU A 275 -17.33 31.42 -5.23
CA LEU A 275 -17.16 32.54 -4.30
C LEU A 275 -17.67 33.86 -4.89
N ILE A 276 -17.42 34.13 -6.17
CA ILE A 276 -17.96 35.31 -6.86
C ILE A 276 -19.49 35.29 -6.84
N GLN A 277 -20.09 34.14 -7.15
CA GLN A 277 -21.55 34.00 -7.18
C GLN A 277 -22.18 34.06 -5.78
N ALA A 278 -21.51 33.49 -4.77
CA ALA A 278 -21.93 33.58 -3.38
C ALA A 278 -21.85 35.03 -2.86
N TYR A 279 -20.77 35.74 -3.18
CA TYR A 279 -20.59 37.14 -2.83
C TYR A 279 -21.68 38.02 -3.46
N TYR A 280 -21.95 37.84 -4.75
CA TYR A 280 -23.04 38.56 -5.41
C TYR A 280 -24.40 38.30 -4.75
N ASN A 281 -24.72 37.03 -4.48
CA ASN A 281 -25.98 36.66 -3.86
C ASN A 281 -26.14 37.22 -2.44
N ALA A 282 -25.07 37.20 -1.64
CA ALA A 282 -25.07 37.67 -0.27
C ALA A 282 -25.24 39.19 -0.16
N PHE A 283 -24.56 39.96 -1.01
CA PHE A 283 -24.48 41.42 -0.86
C PHE A 283 -25.42 42.20 -1.79
N PHE A 284 -25.77 41.66 -2.96
CA PHE A 284 -26.52 42.39 -3.98
C PHE A 284 -27.88 41.77 -4.30
N ALA A 285 -28.04 40.46 -4.18
CA ALA A 285 -29.28 39.77 -4.59
C ALA A 285 -30.20 39.36 -3.41
N LEU A 286 -29.94 39.84 -2.18
CA LEU A 286 -30.70 39.50 -0.96
C LEU A 286 -30.95 37.99 -0.80
N SER A 287 -29.98 37.16 -1.17
CA SER A 287 -30.10 35.69 -1.10
C SER A 287 -31.27 35.09 -1.92
N SER A 288 -31.69 35.77 -2.99
CA SER A 288 -32.73 35.28 -3.90
C SER A 288 -32.32 34.08 -4.75
N GLY A 289 -31.02 33.75 -4.80
CA GLY A 289 -30.48 32.63 -5.58
C GLY A 289 -30.29 32.93 -7.07
N VAL A 290 -30.40 34.21 -7.47
CA VAL A 290 -30.17 34.64 -8.86
C VAL A 290 -28.69 34.47 -9.22
N SER A 291 -28.43 33.89 -10.38
CA SER A 291 -27.06 33.72 -10.88
C SER A 291 -26.48 35.07 -11.31
N TYR A 292 -25.21 35.33 -10.94
CA TYR A 292 -24.46 36.47 -11.44
C TYR A 292 -24.05 36.29 -12.91
N PHE A 293 -23.68 35.06 -13.27
CA PHE A 293 -23.25 34.71 -14.62
C PHE A 293 -24.41 34.16 -15.44
N ASP A 294 -24.40 34.45 -16.73
CA ASP A 294 -25.32 33.86 -17.69
C ASP A 294 -25.15 32.32 -17.77
N SER A 295 -26.26 31.62 -17.98
CA SER A 295 -26.30 30.16 -18.03
C SER A 295 -25.36 29.60 -19.10
N PHE A 296 -25.28 30.25 -20.27
CA PHE A 296 -24.37 29.82 -21.34
C PHE A 296 -22.90 30.00 -20.92
N ALA A 297 -22.58 31.12 -20.27
CA ALA A 297 -21.22 31.38 -19.77
C ALA A 297 -20.78 30.37 -18.71
N LEU A 298 -21.67 29.99 -17.79
CA LEU A 298 -21.40 28.94 -16.80
C LEU A 298 -21.13 27.57 -17.45
N THR A 299 -21.89 27.21 -18.48
CA THR A 299 -21.66 25.97 -19.24
C THR A 299 -20.33 26.03 -19.99
N MET A 300 -20.01 27.16 -20.64
CA MET A 300 -18.78 27.34 -21.41
C MET A 300 -17.52 27.50 -20.54
N TYR A 301 -17.65 27.89 -19.27
CA TYR A 301 -16.52 28.07 -18.37
C TYR A 301 -15.70 26.77 -18.21
N ASN A 302 -16.37 25.65 -17.94
CA ASN A 302 -15.71 24.35 -17.81
C ASN A 302 -15.43 23.66 -19.15
N GLY A 303 -16.25 23.90 -20.17
CA GLY A 303 -16.15 23.22 -21.47
C GLY A 303 -15.21 23.86 -22.49
N CYS A 304 -15.02 25.19 -22.45
CA CYS A 304 -14.27 25.91 -23.49
C CYS A 304 -13.24 26.88 -22.90
N PHE A 305 -13.64 27.77 -21.99
CA PHE A 305 -12.77 28.88 -21.57
C PHE A 305 -11.57 28.43 -20.74
N THR A 306 -11.75 27.44 -19.86
CA THR A 306 -10.68 27.00 -18.95
C THR A 306 -9.96 25.73 -19.40
N VAL A 307 -10.41 25.06 -20.48
CA VAL A 307 -9.79 23.80 -20.94
C VAL A 307 -8.36 24.00 -21.40
N VAL A 308 -8.09 25.01 -22.24
CA VAL A 308 -6.74 25.29 -22.74
C VAL A 308 -5.78 25.56 -21.57
N LEU A 309 -6.21 26.39 -20.61
CA LEU A 309 -5.41 26.71 -19.43
C LEU A 309 -5.22 25.50 -18.50
N SER A 310 -6.20 24.61 -18.43
CA SER A 310 -6.10 23.34 -17.67
C SER A 310 -5.17 22.33 -18.35
N MET A 311 -4.94 22.43 -19.67
CA MET A 311 -4.07 21.52 -20.43
C MET A 311 -2.60 21.96 -20.44
N LEU A 312 -2.30 23.24 -20.20
CA LEU A 312 -0.91 23.73 -20.15
C LEU A 312 -0.02 22.97 -19.13
N PRO A 313 -0.49 22.67 -17.91
CA PRO A 313 0.28 21.87 -16.95
C PRO A 313 0.61 20.46 -17.43
N VAL A 314 -0.20 19.89 -18.34
CA VAL A 314 0.06 18.56 -18.93
C VAL A 314 1.31 18.56 -19.79
N LEU A 315 1.67 19.71 -20.37
CA LEU A 315 2.87 19.87 -21.18
C LEU A 315 4.08 20.30 -20.34
N ASP A 316 3.84 20.89 -19.17
CA ASP A 316 4.90 21.40 -18.32
C ASP A 316 5.73 20.28 -17.68
N THR A 317 7.02 20.53 -17.52
CA THR A 317 7.97 19.59 -16.91
C THR A 317 8.83 20.34 -15.91
N HIS A 318 8.50 20.22 -14.61
CA HIS A 318 9.19 20.94 -13.54
C HIS A 318 10.68 20.60 -13.41
N LEU A 319 11.10 19.39 -13.79
CA LEU A 319 12.46 18.89 -13.65
C LEU A 319 12.93 18.21 -14.94
N PRO A 320 14.15 18.49 -15.43
CA PRO A 320 14.67 17.83 -16.61
C PRO A 320 14.89 16.33 -16.34
N ARG A 321 14.65 15.49 -17.36
CA ARG A 321 14.78 14.03 -17.28
C ARG A 321 16.18 13.57 -16.80
N SER A 322 17.22 14.34 -17.09
CA SER A 322 18.60 14.05 -16.64
C SER A 322 18.74 14.12 -15.12
N VAL A 323 18.08 15.06 -14.45
CA VAL A 323 18.11 15.24 -13.00
C VAL A 323 17.34 14.12 -12.31
N LEU A 324 16.13 13.81 -12.80
CA LEU A 324 15.29 12.72 -12.26
C LEU A 324 15.99 11.36 -12.32
N ARG A 325 16.79 11.11 -13.37
CA ARG A 325 17.57 9.86 -13.49
C ARG A 325 18.78 9.81 -12.56
N ARG A 326 19.43 10.95 -12.29
CA ARG A 326 20.62 11.02 -11.43
C ARG A 326 20.26 11.00 -9.95
N HIS A 327 19.06 11.46 -9.58
CA HIS A 327 18.63 11.55 -8.18
C HIS A 327 17.34 10.76 -7.92
N PRO A 328 17.41 9.41 -7.80
CA PRO A 328 16.25 8.56 -7.54
C PRO A 328 15.47 8.93 -6.27
N ARG A 329 16.14 9.55 -5.28
CA ARG A 329 15.49 10.02 -4.04
C ARG A 329 14.37 11.03 -4.27
N LEU A 330 14.40 11.77 -5.39
CA LEU A 330 13.31 12.70 -5.75
C LEU A 330 11.98 11.98 -6.01
N TYR A 331 12.04 10.69 -6.37
CA TYR A 331 10.84 9.89 -6.58
C TYR A 331 10.11 9.56 -5.28
N THR A 332 10.85 9.31 -4.20
CA THR A 332 10.27 9.10 -2.87
C THR A 332 9.49 10.34 -2.42
N LEU A 333 10.02 11.54 -2.66
CA LEU A 333 9.31 12.80 -2.35
C LEU A 333 7.98 12.92 -3.11
N SER A 334 7.93 12.46 -4.37
CA SER A 334 6.68 12.43 -5.14
C SER A 334 5.68 11.39 -4.64
N GLN A 335 6.13 10.31 -3.99
CA GLN A 335 5.26 9.29 -3.41
C GLN A 335 4.66 9.73 -2.07
N SER A 336 5.42 10.48 -1.24
CA SER A 336 5.00 10.90 0.09
C SER A 336 4.01 12.08 0.11
N GLY A 337 3.48 12.50 -1.05
CA GLY A 337 2.57 13.66 -1.17
C GLY A 337 3.21 15.02 -0.82
N GLY A 338 4.50 15.06 -0.47
CA GLY A 338 5.20 16.25 0.04
C GLY A 338 5.83 17.16 -1.02
N GLY A 339 5.70 16.82 -2.31
CA GLY A 339 6.35 17.54 -3.41
C GLY A 339 5.75 18.90 -3.80
N MET A 340 4.70 19.36 -3.11
CA MET A 340 4.06 20.66 -3.33
C MET A 340 3.97 21.46 -2.02
N LYS A 341 5.13 21.79 -1.45
CA LYS A 341 5.24 22.81 -0.41
C LYS A 341 6.03 23.99 -0.92
#